data_AF-A0A139I5Q1-F1
#
_entry.id   AF-A0A139I5Q1-F1
#
_cell.length_a   1.000
_cell.length_b   1.000
_cell.length_c   1.000
_cell.angle_alpha   90.00
_cell.angle_beta   90.00
_cell.angle_gamma   90.00
#
_symmetry.space_group_name_H-M   'P 1'
#
loop_
_entity.id
_entity.type
_entity.pdbx_description
1 polymer ?
#
loop_
_entity_poly.entity_id
_entity_poly.type
_entity_poly.pdbx_seq_one_letter_code
_entity_poly.pdbx_strand_id
1 'polypeptide(L)'
;MKAVQLSWPSDSRGLTRLALLALFLMQITYVAKMLRKMSSQGIRTMTPSKAATDDFVRYCDAFFPRTNMSLKCSSWSNGGRPGARIHGHWPGSGAHINHVRRDPRWEDYEYTYVRPENRFAYFGNGQTAKEKDPTSDMTPYLRLEEANDLRDLHERWWDL
;
A
#
# COMPACT_ATOMS: atom_id res chain seq x y z
N MET A 1 16.64 -14.17 -22.29
CA MET A 1 16.50 -13.46 -21.00
C MET A 1 17.24 -14.25 -19.93
N LYS A 2 18.31 -13.72 -19.34
CA LYS A 2 18.98 -14.40 -18.21
C LYS A 2 18.18 -14.12 -16.94
N ALA A 3 17.67 -15.17 -16.31
CA ALA A 3 17.16 -15.09 -14.95
C ALA A 3 18.30 -14.63 -14.05
N VAL A 4 18.19 -13.43 -13.48
CA VAL A 4 19.07 -13.01 -12.39
C VAL A 4 18.64 -13.86 -11.20
N GLN A 5 19.35 -14.96 -10.95
CA GLN A 5 19.26 -15.67 -9.67
C GLN A 5 19.78 -14.71 -8.59
N LEU A 6 18.87 -14.07 -7.86
CA LEU A 6 19.23 -13.45 -6.59
C LEU A 6 19.72 -14.55 -5.66
N SER A 7 21.03 -14.59 -5.40
CA SER A 7 21.58 -15.46 -4.37
C SER A 7 21.13 -14.93 -2.99
N TRP A 8 20.42 -15.78 -2.25
CA TRP A 8 20.03 -15.45 -0.88
C TRP A 8 21.27 -15.42 0.02
N PRO A 9 21.48 -14.36 0.82
CA PRO A 9 22.61 -14.31 1.74
C PRO A 9 22.51 -15.43 2.79
N SER A 10 23.59 -16.17 2.98
CA SER A 10 23.69 -17.24 4.00
C SER A 10 24.00 -16.71 5.41
N ASP A 11 24.50 -15.47 5.53
CA ASP A 11 24.74 -14.81 6.83
C ASP A 11 23.51 -14.01 7.29
N SER A 12 23.14 -14.19 8.55
CA SER A 12 22.16 -13.43 9.33
C SER A 12 22.21 -11.91 9.11
N ARG A 13 23.40 -11.32 8.93
CA ARG A 13 23.57 -9.89 8.66
C ARG A 13 23.09 -9.47 7.27
N GLY A 14 23.29 -10.33 6.27
CA GLY A 14 22.80 -10.12 4.90
C GLY A 14 21.28 -10.22 4.84
N LEU A 15 20.70 -11.20 5.54
CA LEU A 15 19.25 -11.37 5.66
C LEU A 15 18.59 -10.16 6.34
N THR A 16 19.19 -9.63 7.41
CA THR A 16 18.68 -8.45 8.13
C THR A 16 18.69 -7.19 7.24
N ARG A 17 19.76 -7.00 6.46
CA ARG A 17 19.86 -5.89 5.50
C ARG A 17 18.80 -5.96 4.41
N LEU A 18 18.56 -7.15 3.86
CA LEU A 18 17.50 -7.36 2.85
C LEU A 18 16.10 -7.15 3.43
N ALA A 19 15.84 -7.58 4.66
CA ALA A 19 14.56 -7.38 5.32
C ALA A 19 14.25 -5.88 5.55
N LEU A 20 15.24 -5.11 6.00
CA LEU A 20 15.11 -3.65 6.16
C LEU A 20 14.87 -2.95 4.81
N LEU A 21 15.62 -3.34 3.77
CA LEU A 21 15.42 -2.81 2.43
C LEU A 21 14.00 -3.09 1.93
N ALA A 22 13.49 -4.31 2.13
CA ALA A 22 12.12 -4.67 1.75
C ALA A 22 11.07 -3.80 2.46
N LEU A 23 11.22 -3.55 3.76
CA LEU A 23 10.30 -2.67 4.51
C LEU A 23 10.32 -1.23 3.97
N PHE A 24 11.50 -0.72 3.61
CA PHE A 24 11.66 0.60 3.03
C PHE A 24 11.03 0.70 1.63
N LEU A 25 11.28 -0.29 0.77
CA LEU A 25 10.67 -0.35 -0.56
C LEU A 25 9.14 -0.42 -0.49
N MET A 26 8.60 -1.15 0.48
CA MET A 26 7.15 -1.20 0.70
C MET A 26 6.59 0.15 1.16
N GLN A 27 7.30 0.89 2.00
CA GLN A 27 6.91 2.25 2.38
C GLN A 27 6.91 3.20 1.17
N ILE A 28 7.94 3.16 0.33
CA ILE A 28 8.00 3.98 -0.89
C ILE A 28 6.87 3.61 -1.84
N THR A 29 6.65 2.31 -2.06
CA THR A 29 5.58 1.82 -2.94
C THR A 29 4.22 2.28 -2.45
N TYR A 30 4.00 2.26 -1.14
CA TYR A 30 2.78 2.78 -0.52
C TYR A 30 2.58 4.27 -0.80
N VAL A 31 3.61 5.10 -0.62
CA VAL A 31 3.54 6.54 -0.95
C VAL A 31 3.32 6.77 -2.45
N ALA A 32 3.98 5.99 -3.31
CA ALA A 32 3.78 6.07 -4.76
C ALA A 32 2.35 5.71 -5.17
N LYS A 33 1.71 4.73 -4.50
CA LYS A 33 0.28 4.42 -4.70
C LYS A 33 -0.61 5.61 -4.32
N MET A 34 -0.34 6.26 -3.19
CA MET A 34 -1.07 7.46 -2.78
C MET A 34 -0.94 8.57 -3.82
N LEU A 35 0.29 8.90 -4.25
CA LEU A 35 0.52 9.95 -5.24
C LEU A 35 -0.13 9.62 -6.59
N ARG A 36 -0.06 8.37 -7.04
CA ARG A 36 -0.71 7.93 -8.28
C ARG A 36 -2.23 8.08 -8.18
N LYS A 37 -2.84 7.66 -7.06
CA LYS A 37 -4.27 7.84 -6.81
C LYS A 37 -4.66 9.32 -6.79
N MET A 38 -3.84 10.15 -6.16
CA MET A 38 -4.13 11.58 -6.08
C MET A 38 -4.12 12.25 -7.46
N SER A 39 -3.09 11.95 -8.25
CA SER A 39 -2.94 12.47 -9.61
C SER A 39 -4.05 11.94 -10.54
N SER A 40 -4.32 10.64 -10.53
CA SER A 40 -5.29 10.03 -11.46
C SER A 40 -6.74 10.35 -11.15
N GLN A 41 -7.08 10.63 -9.88
CA GLN A 41 -8.46 10.87 -9.44
C GLN A 41 -8.75 12.35 -9.15
N GLY A 42 -7.82 13.27 -9.49
CA GLY A 42 -8.00 14.71 -9.27
C GLY A 42 -8.16 15.11 -7.80
N ILE A 43 -7.50 14.38 -6.89
CA ILE A 43 -7.53 14.64 -5.45
C ILE A 43 -6.51 15.74 -5.14
N ARG A 44 -6.95 16.78 -4.45
CA ARG A 44 -6.13 17.89 -3.97
C ARG A 44 -5.44 17.57 -2.64
N THR A 45 -6.18 17.04 -1.67
CA THR A 45 -5.62 16.62 -0.37
C THR A 45 -6.09 15.22 -0.01
N MET A 46 -5.21 14.49 0.66
CA MET A 46 -5.46 13.16 1.20
C MET A 46 -4.96 13.13 2.63
N THR A 47 -5.87 13.01 3.60
CA THR A 47 -5.58 13.09 5.03
C THR A 47 -6.19 11.88 5.73
N PRO A 48 -5.47 11.17 6.62
CA PRO A 48 -6.10 10.10 7.40
C PRO A 48 -7.21 10.68 8.28
N SER A 49 -8.37 10.02 8.31
CA SER A 49 -9.49 10.45 9.15
C SER A 49 -9.12 10.35 10.63
N LYS A 50 -9.65 11.28 11.44
CA LYS A 50 -9.42 11.26 12.89
C LYS A 50 -9.87 9.94 13.51
N ALA A 51 -11.03 9.43 13.10
CA ALA A 51 -11.56 8.16 13.57
C ALA A 51 -10.58 7.00 13.32
N ALA A 52 -10.06 6.87 12.08
CA ALA A 52 -9.09 5.82 11.77
C ALA A 52 -7.80 5.95 12.60
N THR A 53 -7.31 7.18 12.81
CA THR A 53 -6.13 7.40 13.65
C THR A 53 -6.36 7.05 15.13
N ASP A 54 -7.51 7.41 15.68
CA ASP A 54 -7.86 7.10 17.07
C ASP A 54 -8.04 5.59 17.26
N ASP A 55 -8.68 4.91 16.30
CA ASP A 55 -8.88 3.46 16.31
C ASP A 55 -7.54 2.72 16.26
N PHE A 56 -6.60 3.17 15.41
CA PHE A 56 -5.25 2.62 15.35
C PHE A 56 -4.48 2.83 16.65
N VAL A 57 -4.61 4.00 17.27
CA VAL A 57 -4.00 4.29 18.59
C VAL A 57 -4.57 3.35 19.65
N ARG A 58 -5.90 3.17 19.71
CA ARG A 58 -6.54 2.23 20.65
C ARG A 58 -6.09 0.80 20.42
N TYR A 59 -5.93 0.39 19.16
CA TYR A 59 -5.38 -0.92 18.83
C TYR A 59 -3.95 -1.10 19.36
N CYS A 60 -3.08 -0.11 19.17
CA CYS A 60 -1.72 -0.12 19.71
C CYS A 60 -1.71 -0.22 21.23
N ASP A 61 -2.57 0.55 21.89
CA ASP A 61 -2.66 0.61 23.36
C ASP A 61 -3.16 -0.72 23.96
N ALA A 62 -3.98 -1.48 23.23
CA ALA A 62 -4.39 -2.83 23.63
C ALA A 62 -3.36 -3.91 23.24
N PHE A 63 -2.54 -3.65 22.21
CA PHE A 63 -1.55 -4.61 21.70
C PHE A 63 -0.28 -4.65 22.55
N PHE A 64 0.38 -3.51 22.75
CA PHE A 64 1.72 -3.45 23.35
C PHE A 64 1.80 -3.89 24.82
N PRO A 65 0.79 -3.70 25.69
CA PRO A 65 0.84 -4.23 27.06
C PRO A 65 1.06 -5.74 27.13
N ARG A 66 0.61 -6.48 26.10
CA ARG A 66 0.73 -7.94 26.00
C ARG A 66 2.07 -8.42 25.44
N THR A 67 3.00 -7.52 25.11
CA THR A 67 4.32 -7.86 24.57
C THR A 67 5.42 -7.54 25.57
N ASN A 68 6.62 -8.08 25.35
CA ASN A 68 7.80 -7.76 26.16
C ASN A 68 8.22 -6.27 26.07
N MET A 69 7.64 -5.50 25.13
CA MET A 69 7.92 -4.08 25.01
C MET A 69 7.30 -3.26 26.15
N SER A 70 6.31 -3.79 26.87
CA SER A 70 5.70 -3.12 28.02
C SER A 70 6.47 -3.26 29.33
N LEU A 71 7.58 -4.03 29.33
CA LEU A 71 8.44 -4.17 30.50
C LEU A 71 9.03 -2.82 30.91
N LYS A 72 9.39 -2.68 32.19
CA LYS A 72 9.98 -1.44 32.77
C LYS A 72 11.42 -1.19 32.33
N CYS A 73 11.69 -1.26 31.03
CA CYS A 73 12.97 -0.92 30.42
C CYS A 73 12.89 0.46 29.78
N SER A 74 13.99 1.22 29.78
CA SER A 74 14.11 2.46 28.99
C SER A 74 14.54 2.10 27.58
N SER A 75 13.82 2.58 26.56
CA SER A 75 14.17 2.34 25.15
C SER A 75 13.66 3.47 24.26
N TRP A 76 14.13 3.53 23.02
CA TRP A 76 13.57 4.45 22.03
C TRP A 76 12.05 4.25 21.84
N SER A 77 11.58 3.01 21.96
CA SER A 77 10.18 2.61 21.79
C SER A 77 9.22 3.33 22.74
N ASN A 78 9.69 3.70 23.94
CA ASN A 78 8.94 4.41 24.96
C ASN A 78 9.49 5.80 25.28
N GLY A 79 10.30 6.37 24.36
CA GLY A 79 10.87 7.71 24.51
C GLY A 79 11.83 7.83 25.69
N GLY A 80 12.47 6.72 26.06
CA GLY A 80 13.44 6.65 27.15
C GLY A 80 12.82 6.60 28.55
N ARG A 81 11.49 6.52 28.68
CA ARG A 81 10.78 6.52 29.97
C ARG A 81 10.27 5.11 30.30
N PRO A 82 10.85 4.42 31.31
CA PRO A 82 10.39 3.08 31.70
C PRO A 82 8.89 3.06 32.02
N GLY A 83 8.17 2.10 31.42
CA GLY A 83 6.72 1.94 31.61
C GLY A 83 5.84 2.96 30.88
N ALA A 84 6.42 3.86 30.06
CA ALA A 84 5.64 4.76 29.22
C ALA A 84 5.05 4.05 27.99
N ARG A 85 4.09 4.72 27.34
CA ARG A 85 3.40 4.23 26.14
C ARG A 85 4.38 3.94 25.00
N ILE A 86 4.25 2.75 24.41
CA ILE A 86 5.00 2.36 23.22
C ILE A 86 4.44 3.09 21.99
N HIS A 87 5.29 3.84 21.31
CA HIS A 87 4.89 4.65 20.14
C HIS A 87 5.81 4.45 18.93
N GLY A 88 7.01 3.91 19.12
CA GLY A 88 8.00 3.76 18.03
C GLY A 88 7.77 2.58 17.09
N HIS A 89 6.81 1.69 17.37
CA HIS A 89 6.68 0.42 16.65
C HIS A 89 5.31 0.20 16.04
N TRP A 90 5.30 -0.57 14.96
CA TRP A 90 4.10 -1.17 14.40
C TRP A 90 3.57 -2.27 15.33
N PRO A 91 2.25 -2.35 15.60
CA PRO A 91 1.66 -3.40 16.43
C PRO A 91 1.54 -4.72 15.65
N GLY A 92 2.69 -5.36 15.37
CA GLY A 92 2.77 -6.64 14.65
C GLY A 92 4.15 -6.91 14.06
N SER A 93 4.24 -7.93 13.20
CA SER A 93 5.49 -8.29 12.52
C SER A 93 5.78 -7.42 11.28
N GLY A 94 7.02 -7.49 10.78
CA GLY A 94 7.40 -6.86 9.50
C GLY A 94 6.63 -7.42 8.29
N ALA A 95 6.27 -8.71 8.32
CA ALA A 95 5.42 -9.30 7.29
C ALA A 95 3.98 -8.76 7.37
N HIS A 96 3.46 -8.56 8.59
CA HIS A 96 2.13 -8.02 8.83
C HIS A 96 1.99 -6.60 8.23
N ILE A 97 2.94 -5.70 8.50
CA ILE A 97 2.90 -4.34 7.94
C ILE A 97 3.03 -4.34 6.41
N ASN A 98 3.82 -5.24 5.84
CA ASN A 98 3.94 -5.37 4.39
C ASN A 98 2.64 -5.84 3.74
N HIS A 99 1.92 -6.76 4.39
CA HIS A 99 0.61 -7.20 3.92
C HIS A 99 -0.42 -6.07 3.95
N VAL A 100 -0.51 -5.34 5.08
CA VAL A 100 -1.44 -4.20 5.23
C VAL A 100 -1.12 -3.07 4.23
N ARG A 101 0.15 -2.80 3.97
CA ARG A 101 0.57 -1.77 2.99
C ARG A 101 0.45 -2.22 1.54
N ARG A 102 0.34 -3.54 1.29
CA ARG A 102 0.18 -4.08 -0.06
C ARG A 102 -1.13 -3.60 -0.66
N ASP A 103 -2.22 -3.64 0.09
CA ASP A 103 -3.51 -3.10 -0.34
C ASP A 103 -4.10 -2.20 0.75
N PRO A 104 -3.76 -0.90 0.72
CA PRO A 104 -4.19 0.02 1.75
C PRO A 104 -5.70 0.23 1.71
N ARG A 105 -6.30 0.27 2.90
CA ARG A 105 -7.70 0.64 3.06
C ARG A 105 -7.88 2.14 2.76
N TRP A 106 -8.36 2.45 1.56
CA TRP A 106 -8.50 3.83 1.08
C TRP A 106 -9.66 4.58 1.75
N GLU A 107 -10.58 3.87 2.38
CA GLU A 107 -11.76 4.38 3.09
C GLU A 107 -11.39 5.08 4.40
N ASP A 108 -10.20 4.81 4.95
CA ASP A 108 -9.73 5.43 6.19
C ASP A 108 -9.25 6.88 6.00
N TYR A 109 -9.25 7.37 4.74
CA TYR A 109 -8.78 8.69 4.34
C TYR A 109 -9.94 9.63 3.97
N GLU A 110 -9.78 10.89 4.35
CA GLU A 110 -10.60 12.01 3.90
C GLU A 110 -9.91 12.69 2.71
N TYR A 111 -10.70 12.94 1.66
CA TYR A 111 -10.23 13.49 0.39
C TYR A 111 -10.87 14.85 0.12
N THR A 112 -10.08 15.79 -0.39
CA THR A 112 -10.61 16.98 -1.09
C THR A 112 -10.21 16.91 -2.55
N TYR A 113 -11.02 17.49 -3.44
CA TYR A 113 -10.82 17.39 -4.89
C TYR A 113 -10.44 18.75 -5.49
N VAL A 114 -9.69 18.72 -6.59
CA VAL A 114 -9.33 19.93 -7.35
C VAL A 114 -10.58 20.59 -7.94
N ARG A 115 -11.55 19.78 -8.36
CA ARG A 115 -12.85 20.17 -8.92
C ARG A 115 -13.98 19.65 -8.03
N PRO A 116 -14.30 20.32 -6.91
CA PRO A 116 -15.29 19.84 -5.95
C PRO A 116 -16.72 19.81 -6.50
N GLU A 117 -16.99 20.54 -7.59
CA GLU A 117 -18.30 20.59 -8.25
C GLU A 117 -18.75 19.24 -8.81
N ASN A 118 -17.82 18.37 -9.20
CA ASN A 118 -18.13 17.06 -9.75
C ASN A 118 -17.02 16.03 -9.44
N ARG A 119 -17.39 14.99 -8.69
CA ARG A 119 -16.49 13.88 -8.32
C ARG A 119 -15.86 13.14 -9.51
N PHE A 120 -16.48 13.20 -10.68
CA PHE A 120 -16.02 12.53 -11.90
C PHE A 120 -15.26 13.46 -12.84
N ALA A 121 -14.96 14.69 -12.43
CA ALA A 121 -14.27 15.65 -13.28
C ALA A 121 -12.86 15.19 -13.72
N TYR A 122 -12.27 14.22 -13.01
CA TYR A 122 -11.00 13.61 -13.40
C TYR A 122 -11.07 12.71 -14.65
N PHE A 123 -12.28 12.36 -15.13
CA PHE A 123 -12.44 11.64 -16.41
C PHE A 123 -11.97 12.47 -17.61
N GLY A 124 -11.84 13.79 -17.45
CA GLY A 124 -11.40 14.67 -18.52
C GLY A 124 -12.34 14.61 -19.72
N ASN A 125 -11.82 14.24 -20.89
CA ASN A 125 -12.58 14.11 -22.13
C ASN A 125 -13.25 12.74 -22.32
N GLY A 126 -13.15 11.84 -21.33
CA GLY A 126 -13.77 10.51 -21.39
C GLY A 126 -13.12 9.55 -22.40
N GLN A 127 -11.92 9.86 -22.89
CA GLN A 127 -11.19 9.00 -23.82
C GLN A 127 -9.83 8.59 -23.24
N THR A 128 -9.39 7.38 -23.55
CA THR A 128 -8.06 6.88 -23.20
C THR A 128 -7.02 7.31 -24.23
N ALA A 129 -5.73 7.25 -23.87
CA ALA A 129 -4.66 7.49 -24.83
C ALA A 129 -4.65 6.42 -25.95
N LYS A 130 -5.08 5.20 -25.62
CA LYS A 130 -5.16 4.06 -26.54
C LYS A 130 -6.14 4.31 -27.69
N GLU A 131 -7.29 4.93 -27.40
CA GLU A 131 -8.30 5.27 -28.40
C GLU A 131 -7.84 6.29 -29.45
N LYS A 132 -6.76 7.03 -29.19
CA LYS A 132 -6.23 8.02 -30.12
C LYS A 132 -5.22 7.43 -31.11
N ASP A 133 -4.73 6.22 -30.85
CA ASP A 133 -3.78 5.54 -31.70
C ASP A 133 -4.53 4.59 -32.65
N PRO A 134 -4.57 4.89 -33.98
CA PRO A 134 -5.27 4.06 -34.94
C PRO A 134 -4.64 2.67 -35.12
N THR A 135 -3.43 2.45 -34.60
CA THR A 135 -2.75 1.15 -34.65
C THR A 135 -2.97 0.30 -33.39
N SER A 136 -3.68 0.83 -32.39
CA SER A 136 -3.89 0.15 -31.12
C SER A 136 -5.07 -0.81 -31.15
N ASP A 137 -4.87 -2.02 -30.60
CA ASP A 137 -5.97 -2.97 -30.39
C ASP A 137 -6.84 -2.53 -29.21
N MET A 138 -8.06 -2.09 -29.52
CA MET A 138 -9.06 -1.62 -28.56
C MET A 138 -9.82 -2.75 -27.86
N THR A 139 -9.61 -4.00 -28.29
CA THR A 139 -10.39 -5.16 -27.85
C THR A 139 -9.54 -6.34 -27.39
N PRO A 140 -8.47 -6.16 -26.58
CA PRO A 140 -7.60 -7.27 -26.16
C PRO A 140 -8.32 -8.30 -25.24
N TYR A 141 -9.48 -7.90 -24.70
CA TYR A 141 -10.37 -8.72 -23.91
C TYR A 141 -11.31 -9.61 -24.76
N LEU A 142 -11.48 -9.31 -26.06
CA LEU A 142 -12.25 -10.17 -26.97
C LEU A 142 -11.35 -11.32 -27.44
N ARG A 143 -11.49 -12.47 -26.77
CA ARG A 143 -10.81 -13.72 -27.13
C ARG A 143 -11.84 -14.77 -27.52
N LEU A 144 -11.49 -15.64 -28.47
CA LEU A 144 -12.31 -16.79 -28.84
C LEU A 144 -12.54 -17.68 -27.61
N GLU A 145 -13.74 -18.26 -27.48
CA GLU A 145 -14.17 -19.03 -26.28
C GLU A 145 -13.17 -20.14 -25.90
N GLU A 146 -12.55 -20.79 -26.87
CA GLU A 146 -11.56 -21.86 -26.67
C GLU A 146 -10.27 -21.37 -25.98
N ALA A 147 -9.98 -20.07 -26.01
CA ALA A 147 -8.82 -19.44 -25.40
C ALA A 147 -9.12 -18.79 -24.03
N ASN A 148 -10.38 -18.84 -23.55
CA ASN A 148 -10.78 -18.26 -22.28
C ASN A 148 -10.79 -19.31 -21.17
N ASP A 149 -9.77 -19.29 -20.29
CA ASP A 149 -9.85 -20.01 -19.02
C ASP A 149 -10.81 -19.26 -18.08
N LEU A 150 -11.95 -19.88 -17.77
CA LEU A 150 -12.97 -19.31 -16.88
C LEU A 150 -12.44 -19.02 -15.47
N ARG A 151 -11.37 -19.71 -15.04
CA ARG A 151 -10.74 -19.46 -13.73
C ARG A 151 -10.03 -18.11 -13.67
N ASP A 152 -9.59 -17.62 -14.83
CA ASP A 152 -8.81 -16.40 -14.98
C ASP A 152 -9.68 -15.18 -15.33
N LEU A 153 -10.96 -15.38 -15.65
CA LEU A 153 -11.85 -14.35 -16.20
C LEU A 153 -11.97 -13.12 -15.27
N HIS A 154 -12.08 -13.34 -13.96
CA HIS A 154 -12.18 -12.27 -12.96
C HIS A 154 -10.83 -11.66 -12.56
N GLU A 155 -9.73 -12.29 -12.96
CA GLU A 155 -8.37 -11.86 -12.64
C GLU A 155 -7.72 -11.08 -13.80
N ARG A 156 -8.16 -11.27 -15.06
CA ARG A 156 -7.51 -10.71 -16.28
C ARG A 156 -8.28 -9.62 -17.00
N TRP A 157 -9.41 -9.17 -16.45
CA TRP A 157 -10.25 -8.12 -17.07
C TRP A 157 -9.57 -6.74 -17.18
N TRP A 158 -8.39 -6.55 -16.56
CA TRP A 158 -7.61 -5.31 -16.57
C TRP A 158 -6.42 -5.31 -17.53
N ASP A 159 -6.17 -6.39 -18.29
CA ASP A 159 -5.11 -6.48 -19.33
C ASP A 159 -5.43 -5.55 -20.54
N LEU A 160 -5.53 -4.23 -20.28
CA LEU A 160 -5.90 -3.17 -21.23
C LEU A 160 -4.69 -2.29 -21.62
#